data_AF-A0A2D9TFN6-F1
#
_entry.id   AF-A0A2D9TFN6-F1
#
_cell.length_a   1.000
_cell.length_b   1.000
_cell.length_c   1.000
_cell.angle_alpha   90.00
_cell.angle_beta   90.00
_cell.angle_gamma   90.00
#
_symmetry.space_group_name_H-M   'P 1'
#
loop_
_entity.id
_entity.type
_entity.pdbx_description
1 polymer ?
#
loop_
_entity_poly.entity_id
_entity_poly.type
_entity_poly.pdbx_seq_one_letter_code
_entity_poly.pdbx_strand_id
1 'polypeptide(L)'
;MIVVTNRIPVASGWEQKFEDRFRKRAHLVDQSPGFVRNEVHRPRPMKLDHATGEWSDDPDREAFYEVKTWWRSFDDFVAWTKSPSFREAHSDRPPAEMFAGKNVLEIHEVFLSTETND
;
A
#
# COMPACT_ATOMS: atom_id res chain seq x y z
N MET A 1 14.36 -10.39 0.17
CA MET A 1 13.53 -9.18 0.31
C MET A 1 12.10 -9.53 -0.07
N ILE A 2 11.14 -9.02 0.67
CA ILE A 2 9.72 -9.16 0.36
C ILE A 2 9.08 -7.80 0.17
N VAL A 3 7.95 -7.77 -0.54
CA VAL A 3 7.01 -6.65 -0.54
C VAL A 3 5.67 -7.14 -0.01
N VAL A 4 5.16 -6.43 0.99
CA VAL A 4 3.82 -6.62 1.52
C VAL A 4 2.94 -5.52 0.96
N THR A 5 1.90 -5.87 0.22
CA THR A 5 0.93 -4.95 -0.36
C THR A 5 -0.42 -5.11 0.33
N ASN A 6 -0.95 -4.04 0.89
CA ASN A 6 -2.33 -3.99 1.35
C ASN A 6 -3.17 -3.24 0.32
N ARG A 7 -4.05 -3.96 -0.39
CA ARG A 7 -5.01 -3.41 -1.35
C ARG A 7 -6.26 -2.98 -0.61
N ILE A 8 -6.57 -1.69 -0.69
CA ILE A 8 -7.60 -1.04 0.12
C ILE A 8 -8.63 -0.41 -0.82
N PRO A 9 -9.87 -0.95 -0.89
CA PRO A 9 -10.96 -0.33 -1.62
C PRO A 9 -11.48 0.87 -0.82
N VAL A 10 -11.10 2.08 -1.21
CA VAL A 10 -11.57 3.31 -0.55
C VAL A 10 -12.88 3.75 -1.19
N ALA A 11 -13.88 4.07 -0.37
CA ALA A 11 -15.17 4.54 -0.83
C ALA A 11 -15.06 5.95 -1.45
N SER A 12 -15.83 6.20 -2.50
CA SER A 12 -15.87 7.49 -3.18
C SER A 12 -16.10 8.65 -2.20
N GLY A 13 -15.30 9.70 -2.29
CA GLY A 13 -15.37 10.89 -1.43
C GLY A 13 -14.58 10.76 -0.12
N TRP A 14 -13.95 9.63 0.16
CA TRP A 14 -13.10 9.42 1.35
C TRP A 14 -11.60 9.52 1.08
N GLU A 15 -11.20 9.69 -0.18
CA GLU A 15 -9.81 9.62 -0.66
C GLU A 15 -8.90 10.59 0.12
N GLN A 16 -9.30 11.85 0.25
CA GLN A 16 -8.48 12.85 0.95
C GLN A 16 -8.29 12.49 2.43
N LYS A 17 -9.37 12.09 3.11
CA LYS A 17 -9.32 11.67 4.53
C LYS A 17 -8.46 10.42 4.70
N PHE A 18 -8.54 9.49 3.76
CA PHE A 18 -7.71 8.29 3.73
C PHE A 18 -6.23 8.65 3.60
N GLU A 19 -5.87 9.49 2.63
CA GLU A 19 -4.49 9.92 2.40
C GLU A 19 -3.90 10.67 3.61
N ASP A 20 -4.68 11.54 4.25
CA ASP A 20 -4.24 12.30 5.43
C ASP A 20 -3.94 11.39 6.63
N ARG A 21 -4.63 10.26 6.76
CA ARG A 21 -4.35 9.27 7.80
C ARG A 21 -3.00 8.59 7.58
N PHE A 22 -2.62 8.33 6.33
CA PHE A 22 -1.32 7.72 6.00
C PHE A 22 -0.16 8.71 6.14
N ARG A 23 -0.32 9.96 5.68
CA ARG A 23 0.70 11.01 5.83
C ARG A 23 1.13 11.21 7.28
N LYS A 24 0.19 11.11 8.23
CA LYS A 24 0.47 11.27 9.67
C LYS A 24 1.17 10.08 10.32
N ARG A 25 1.25 8.92 9.67
CA ARG A 25 1.70 7.65 10.27
C ARG A 25 2.89 6.99 9.57
N ALA A 26 3.30 7.50 8.41
CA ALA A 26 4.37 6.90 7.60
C ALA A 26 5.68 6.67 8.38
N HIS A 27 5.98 7.52 9.37
CA HIS A 27 7.21 7.45 10.17
C HIS A 27 7.18 6.46 11.35
N LEU A 28 6.11 5.67 11.53
CA LEU A 28 6.05 4.68 12.61
C LEU A 28 6.65 3.32 12.21
N VAL A 29 6.78 3.07 10.92
CA VAL A 29 7.34 1.81 10.40
C VAL A 29 8.83 1.93 10.09
N ASP A 30 9.32 3.14 9.77
CA ASP A 30 10.64 3.37 9.19
C ASP A 30 11.82 3.06 10.13
N GLN A 31 11.59 3.06 11.45
CA GLN A 31 12.59 2.69 12.47
C GLN A 31 12.67 1.18 12.75
N SER A 32 11.82 0.36 12.10
CA SER A 32 11.76 -1.07 12.40
C SER A 32 12.95 -1.82 11.79
N PRO A 33 13.59 -2.75 12.52
CA PRO A 33 14.64 -3.59 11.96
C PRO A 33 14.19 -4.29 10.68
N GLY A 34 15.06 -4.25 9.66
CA GLY A 34 14.78 -4.88 8.37
C GLY A 34 13.79 -4.14 7.47
N PHE A 35 13.21 -3.02 7.89
CA PHE A 35 12.45 -2.13 7.01
C PHE A 35 13.36 -1.57 5.91
N VAL A 36 12.82 -1.48 4.70
CA VAL A 36 13.52 -0.93 3.53
C VAL A 36 12.84 0.37 3.09
N ARG A 37 11.55 0.33 2.76
CA ARG A 37 10.76 1.51 2.39
C ARG A 37 9.26 1.29 2.55
N ASN A 38 8.50 2.38 2.48
CA ASN A 38 7.04 2.39 2.42
C ASN A 38 6.59 3.29 1.26
N GLU A 39 5.55 2.86 0.56
CA GLU A 39 4.94 3.61 -0.52
C GLU A 39 3.41 3.47 -0.40
N VAL A 40 2.70 4.56 -0.72
CA VAL A 40 1.25 4.57 -0.83
C VAL A 40 0.90 4.96 -2.26
N HIS A 41 0.33 4.03 -3.00
CA HIS A 41 -0.01 4.22 -4.41
C HIS A 41 -1.50 4.58 -4.51
N ARG A 42 -1.79 5.69 -5.19
CA ARG A 42 -3.16 6.08 -5.53
C ARG A 42 -3.60 5.29 -6.77
N PRO A 43 -4.83 4.76 -6.80
CA PRO A 43 -5.35 4.13 -8.01
C PRO A 43 -5.42 5.14 -9.16
N ARG A 44 -5.00 4.71 -10.35
CA ARG A 44 -5.21 5.41 -11.61
C ARG A 44 -5.57 4.38 -12.68
N PRO A 45 -6.85 3.98 -12.76
CA PRO A 45 -7.24 2.97 -13.73
C PRO A 45 -7.11 3.52 -15.14
N MET A 46 -6.32 2.83 -15.95
CA MET A 46 -6.06 3.15 -17.35
C MET A 46 -6.36 1.93 -18.21
N LYS A 47 -6.77 2.17 -19.46
CA LYS A 47 -6.91 1.16 -20.50
C LYS A 47 -6.04 1.51 -21.71
N LEU A 48 -5.47 0.47 -22.32
CA LEU A 48 -4.72 0.54 -23.56
C LEU A 48 -5.63 0.09 -24.69
N ASP A 49 -5.76 0.93 -25.72
CA ASP A 49 -6.28 0.49 -27.01
C ASP A 49 -5.17 -0.26 -27.74
N HIS A 50 -5.36 -1.56 -27.99
CA HIS A 50 -4.36 -2.40 -28.66
C HIS A 50 -4.26 -2.16 -30.16
N ALA A 51 -5.28 -1.56 -30.79
CA ALA A 51 -5.25 -1.24 -32.21
C ALA A 51 -4.48 0.06 -32.47
N THR A 52 -4.64 1.06 -31.60
CA THR A 52 -4.01 2.38 -31.76
C THR A 52 -2.75 2.57 -30.93
N GLY A 53 -2.60 1.81 -29.85
CA GLY A 53 -1.52 1.97 -28.86
C GLY A 53 -1.75 3.11 -27.86
N GLU A 54 -2.94 3.72 -27.85
CA GLU A 54 -3.24 4.88 -27.00
C GLU A 54 -3.76 4.48 -25.61
N TRP A 55 -3.37 5.26 -24.59
CA TRP A 55 -3.84 5.10 -23.21
C TRP A 55 -4.96 6.12 -22.91
N SER A 56 -6.00 5.66 -22.22
CA SER A 56 -7.10 6.51 -21.73
C SER A 56 -7.55 6.11 -20.34
N ASP A 57 -8.26 7.01 -19.65
CA ASP A 57 -8.85 6.71 -18.35
C ASP A 57 -9.89 5.56 -18.47
N ASP A 58 -9.91 4.69 -17.48
CA ASP A 58 -10.83 3.56 -17.39
C ASP A 58 -11.64 3.61 -16.07
N PRO A 59 -12.58 4.56 -15.93
CA PRO A 59 -13.26 4.82 -14.66
C PRO A 59 -14.12 3.65 -14.17
N ASP A 60 -14.45 2.70 -15.06
CA ASP A 60 -15.26 1.52 -14.74
C ASP A 60 -14.41 0.34 -14.20
N ARG A 61 -13.08 0.44 -14.28
CA ARG A 61 -12.17 -0.59 -13.77
C ARG A 61 -12.08 -0.51 -12.25
N GLU A 62 -12.26 -1.66 -11.60
CA GLU A 62 -12.03 -1.76 -10.16
C GLU A 62 -10.59 -1.36 -9.82
N ALA A 63 -10.45 -0.45 -8.86
CA ALA A 63 -9.17 0.12 -8.49
C ALA A 63 -9.04 0.26 -6.97
N PHE A 64 -7.81 0.16 -6.48
CA PHE A 64 -7.50 0.12 -5.05
C PHE A 64 -6.36 1.07 -4.75
N TYR A 65 -6.39 1.67 -3.55
CA TYR A 65 -5.15 2.16 -2.97
C TYR A 65 -4.27 0.98 -2.60
N GLU A 66 -2.96 1.11 -2.79
CA GLU A 66 -2.00 0.10 -2.37
C GLU A 66 -1.03 0.70 -1.36
N VAL A 67 -1.02 0.14 -0.16
CA VAL A 67 0.00 0.47 0.85
C VAL A 67 1.03 -0.64 0.80
N LYS A 68 2.23 -0.31 0.36
CA LYS A 68 3.32 -1.25 0.18
C LYS A 68 4.42 -1.01 1.21
N THR A 69 4.94 -2.09 1.78
CA THR A 69 6.13 -2.06 2.65
C THR A 69 7.13 -3.11 2.19
N TRP A 70 8.40 -2.71 2.11
CA TRP A 70 9.49 -3.58 1.68
C TRP A 70 10.34 -3.94 2.89
N TRP A 71 10.70 -5.22 2.97
CA TRP A 71 11.41 -5.77 4.11
C TRP A 71 12.54 -6.68 3.65
N ARG A 72 13.67 -6.67 4.37
CA ARG A 72 14.81 -7.55 4.09
C ARG A 72 14.39 -9.02 4.12
N SER A 73 13.58 -9.40 5.09
CA SER A 73 13.01 -10.74 5.25
C SER A 73 11.53 -10.72 5.65
N PHE A 74 10.85 -11.87 5.55
CA PHE A 74 9.50 -12.05 6.10
C PHE A 74 9.48 -12.02 7.62
N ASP A 75 10.53 -12.50 8.28
CA ASP A 75 10.64 -12.49 9.74
C ASP A 75 10.69 -11.06 10.29
N ASP A 76 11.36 -10.13 9.60
CA ASP A 76 11.39 -8.70 9.98
C ASP A 76 9.99 -8.09 9.96
N PHE A 77 9.21 -8.37 8.91
CA PHE A 77 7.81 -7.95 8.82
C PHE A 77 6.97 -8.55 9.96
N VAL A 78 7.10 -9.86 10.22
CA VAL A 78 6.37 -10.54 11.30
C VAL A 78 6.74 -9.95 12.66
N ALA A 79 8.03 -9.66 12.90
CA ALA A 79 8.49 -9.01 14.12
C ALA A 79 7.86 -7.61 14.29
N TRP A 80 7.82 -6.82 13.21
CA TRP A 80 7.15 -5.52 13.23
C TRP A 80 5.67 -5.63 13.57
N THR A 81 4.92 -6.57 12.99
CA THR A 81 3.47 -6.73 13.31
C THR A 81 3.17 -7.01 14.79
N LYS A 82 4.16 -7.48 15.55
CA LYS A 82 4.06 -7.75 17.00
C LYS A 82 4.55 -6.58 17.87
N SER A 83 5.07 -5.52 17.26
CA SER A 83 5.72 -4.41 17.94
C SER A 83 4.74 -3.39 18.55
N PRO A 84 5.19 -2.55 19.51
CA PRO A 84 4.42 -1.38 19.94
C PRO A 84 4.13 -0.38 18.82
N SER A 85 5.09 -0.13 17.93
CA SER A 85 4.91 0.84 16.83
C SER A 85 3.84 0.41 15.83
N PHE A 86 3.72 -0.90 15.56
CA PHE A 86 2.59 -1.43 14.78
C PHE A 86 1.26 -1.18 15.47
N ARG A 87 1.16 -1.46 16.78
CA ARG A 87 -0.08 -1.22 17.54
C ARG A 87 -0.45 0.26 17.57
N GLU A 88 0.51 1.15 17.70
CA GLU A 88 0.30 2.60 17.66
C GLU A 88 -0.20 3.05 16.28
N ALA A 89 0.47 2.62 15.20
CA ALA A 89 0.08 2.95 13.83
C ALA A 89 -1.34 2.46 13.48
N HIS A 90 -1.80 1.38 14.13
CA HIS A 90 -3.11 0.78 13.92
C HIS A 90 -4.12 1.06 15.05
N SER A 91 -3.78 1.93 16.00
CA SER A 91 -4.65 2.24 17.15
C SER A 91 -5.87 3.07 16.76
N ASP A 92 -5.69 4.06 15.88
CA ASP A 92 -6.77 4.90 15.36
C ASP A 92 -7.44 4.17 14.18
N ARG A 93 -8.56 3.51 14.50
CA ARG A 93 -9.38 2.73 13.55
C ARG A 93 -10.18 3.67 12.64
N PRO A 94 -10.02 3.55 11.31
CA PRO A 94 -10.84 4.31 10.36
C PRO A 94 -12.32 3.94 10.47
N PRO A 95 -13.24 4.87 10.15
CA PRO A 95 -14.66 4.57 10.05
C PRO A 95 -14.89 3.51 8.97
N ALA A 96 -15.88 2.62 9.18
CA ALA A 96 -16.14 1.52 8.27
C ALA A 96 -16.56 2.00 6.87
N GLU A 97 -17.26 3.12 6.81
CA GLU A 97 -17.75 3.79 5.62
C GLU A 97 -16.63 4.32 4.71
N MET A 98 -15.40 4.42 5.23
CA MET A 98 -14.22 4.75 4.43
C MET A 98 -13.90 3.66 3.40
N PHE A 99 -14.35 2.42 3.62
CA PHE A 99 -14.01 1.29 2.77
C PHE A 99 -15.20 0.81 1.96
N ALA A 100 -15.01 0.63 0.66
CA ALA A 100 -16.00 0.06 -0.24
C ALA A 100 -15.99 -1.49 -0.23
N GLY A 101 -15.09 -2.11 0.55
CA GLY A 101 -14.93 -3.55 0.60
C GLY A 101 -13.87 -3.99 1.62
N LYS A 102 -13.52 -5.27 1.58
CA LYS A 102 -12.46 -5.82 2.44
C LYS A 102 -11.09 -5.49 1.86
N ASN A 103 -10.16 -5.17 2.76
CA ASN A 103 -8.75 -5.07 2.42
C ASN A 103 -8.18 -6.45 2.08
N VAL A 104 -7.27 -6.52 1.10
CA VAL A 104 -6.58 -7.75 0.71
C VAL A 104 -5.08 -7.55 0.92
N LEU A 105 -4.49 -8.37 1.77
CA LEU A 105 -3.05 -8.37 2.03
C LEU A 105 -2.38 -9.42 1.14
N GLU A 106 -1.42 -8.97 0.34
CA GLU A 106 -0.63 -9.81 -0.56
C GLU A 106 0.85 -9.70 -0.19
N ILE A 107 1.57 -10.82 -0.25
CA ILE A 107 3.00 -10.89 0.11
C ILE A 107 3.73 -11.53 -1.05
N HIS A 108 4.74 -10.85 -1.56
CA HIS A 108 5.55 -11.31 -2.68
C HIS A 108 7.04 -11.32 -2.30
N GLU A 109 7.76 -12.33 -2.77
CA GLU A 109 9.22 -12.32 -2.75
C GLU A 109 9.74 -11.54 -3.94
N VAL A 110 10.71 -10.66 -3.70
CA VAL A 110 11.41 -9.96 -4.78
C VAL A 110 12.50 -10.89 -5.30
N PHE A 111 12.15 -11.66 -6.34
CA PHE A 111 13.06 -12.60 -7.00
C PHE A 111 14.12 -11.91 -7.88
N LEU A 112 13.77 -10.77 -8.50
CA LEU A 112 14.64 -9.98 -9.36
C LEU A 112 14.37 -8.49 -9.16
N SER A 113 15.41 -7.66 -9.13
CA SER A 113 15.32 -6.21 -9.11
C SER A 113 16.44 -5.60 -9.96
N THR A 114 16.13 -4.52 -10.68
CA THR A 114 17.10 -3.69 -11.40
C THR A 114 17.29 -2.32 -10.72
N GLU A 115 16.81 -2.17 -9.47
CA GLU A 115 16.94 -0.93 -8.70
C GLU A 115 18.41 -0.52 -8.62
N THR A 116 18.73 0.62 -9.21
CA THR A 116 20.04 1.25 -9.11
C THR A 116 20.09 2.01 -7.79
N ASN A 117 21.11 1.76 -6.96
CA ASN A 117 21.37 2.60 -5.79
C ASN A 117 21.82 3.97 -6.30
N ASP A 118 20.91 4.93 -6.35
CA ASP A 118 21.27 6.35 -6.45
C ASP A 118 21.75 6.87 -5.07
#